data_AF-A0A6P8ESL3-F1
#
_entry.id   AF-A0A6P8ESL3-F1
#
_cell.length_a   1.000
_cell.length_b   1.000
_cell.length_c   1.000
_cell.angle_alpha   90.00
_cell.angle_beta   90.00
_cell.angle_gamma   90.00
#
_symmetry.space_group_name_H-M   'P 1'
#
loop_
_entity.id
_entity.type
_entity.pdbx_description
1 polymer ?
#
loop_
_entity_poly.entity_id
_entity_poly.type
_entity_poly.pdbx_seq_one_letter_code
_entity_poly.pdbx_strand_id
1 'polypeptide(L)'
;MRGETHQESHPTVHSDRSTSVLSSKLCFSYSDELRKEARQLKKDLQAIKQRKEDRDNPKEQPEDQPGDQNPASGAVAEYHDSRKKYEDVRKQKLKKGTTREQQTLALLDRFKTKLSSAITDTPEEPEEELGEDEDKGWMSHVLQFDEQSRKVKDAAIQDEDTFEIYDPRNPVNKRRREESKKLMKEKKARI
;
A
#
# COMPACT_ATOMS: atom_id res chain seq x y z
N MET A 1 -28.71 4.82 -63.05
CA MET A 1 -28.81 5.93 -62.10
C MET A 1 -27.46 6.62 -62.05
N ARG A 2 -27.46 7.95 -62.12
CA ARG A 2 -26.29 8.82 -61.99
C ARG A 2 -25.90 8.89 -60.52
N GLY A 3 -24.61 8.79 -60.22
CA GLY A 3 -24.05 9.09 -58.90
C GLY A 3 -22.80 9.93 -59.12
N GLU A 4 -22.92 11.22 -58.86
CA GLU A 4 -21.87 12.24 -58.98
C GLU A 4 -20.77 12.02 -57.94
N THR A 5 -19.53 11.81 -58.39
CA THR A 5 -18.35 11.88 -57.54
C THR A 5 -18.01 13.35 -57.31
N HIS A 6 -18.29 13.86 -56.10
CA HIS A 6 -17.80 15.17 -55.66
C HIS A 6 -16.27 15.13 -55.53
N GLN A 7 -15.59 16.00 -56.26
CA GLN A 7 -14.17 16.30 -56.07
C GLN A 7 -14.04 17.19 -54.82
N GLU A 8 -13.40 16.67 -53.77
CA GLU A 8 -13.02 17.45 -52.60
C GLU A 8 -11.65 18.09 -52.89
N SER A 9 -11.64 19.40 -53.08
CA SER A 9 -10.43 20.20 -53.29
C SER A 9 -9.65 20.32 -51.97
N HIS A 10 -8.46 19.74 -51.91
CA HIS A 10 -7.53 19.96 -50.81
C HIS A 10 -6.96 21.39 -50.85
N PRO A 11 -6.94 22.13 -49.72
CA PRO A 11 -6.24 23.41 -49.64
C PRO A 11 -4.73 23.19 -49.51
N THR A 12 -3.98 23.62 -50.54
CA THR A 12 -2.51 23.75 -50.51
C THR A 12 -2.10 24.85 -49.53
N VAL A 13 -1.67 24.45 -48.33
CA VAL A 13 -1.09 25.35 -47.33
C VAL A 13 0.28 25.84 -47.84
N HIS A 14 0.35 27.11 -48.24
CA HIS A 14 1.61 27.76 -48.56
C HIS A 14 2.33 28.05 -47.24
N SER A 15 3.42 27.31 -46.98
CA SER A 15 4.26 27.52 -45.81
C SER A 15 5.15 28.74 -46.02
N ASP A 16 4.91 29.79 -45.23
CA ASP A 16 5.74 30.99 -45.16
C ASP A 16 7.18 30.66 -44.78
N ARG A 17 8.07 30.74 -45.78
CA ARG A 17 9.49 30.41 -45.69
C ARG A 17 10.30 31.38 -44.80
N SER A 18 9.70 32.49 -44.36
CA SER A 18 10.37 33.56 -43.59
C SER A 18 10.44 33.33 -42.08
N THR A 19 9.54 32.55 -41.46
CA THR A 19 9.57 32.29 -40.00
C THR A 19 10.52 31.13 -39.63
N SER A 20 10.82 30.24 -40.58
CA SER A 20 11.70 29.07 -40.37
C SER A 20 13.17 29.44 -40.11
N VAL A 21 13.66 30.53 -40.71
CA VAL A 21 15.08 30.93 -40.63
C VAL A 21 15.41 31.62 -39.30
N LEU A 22 14.43 32.30 -38.68
CA LEU A 22 14.61 32.93 -37.36
C LEU A 22 14.50 31.90 -36.22
N SER A 23 13.60 30.92 -36.35
CA SER A 23 13.46 29.81 -35.41
C SER A 23 14.70 28.89 -35.39
N SER A 24 15.29 28.61 -36.55
CA SER A 24 16.49 27.77 -36.65
C SER A 24 17.76 28.43 -36.09
N LYS A 25 17.91 29.76 -36.22
CA LYS A 25 19.03 30.52 -35.62
C LYS A 25 18.95 30.58 -34.09
N LEU A 26 17.75 30.75 -33.53
CA LEU A 26 17.53 30.71 -32.07
C LEU A 26 17.68 29.30 -31.49
N CYS A 27 17.32 28.27 -32.27
CA CYS A 27 17.50 26.86 -31.88
C CYS A 27 18.98 26.45 -31.82
N PHE A 28 19.82 26.98 -32.72
CA PHE A 28 21.27 26.71 -32.70
C PHE A 28 21.96 27.34 -31.47
N SER A 29 21.61 28.60 -31.14
CA SER A 29 22.17 29.27 -29.96
C SER A 29 21.72 28.63 -28.64
N TYR A 30 20.44 28.25 -28.53
CA TYR A 30 19.93 27.56 -27.35
C TYR A 30 20.53 26.15 -27.20
N SER A 31 20.73 25.42 -28.31
CA SER A 31 21.43 24.12 -28.27
C SER A 31 22.88 24.27 -27.79
N ASP A 32 23.58 25.32 -28.20
CA ASP A 32 24.95 25.58 -27.77
C ASP A 32 25.04 26.02 -26.30
N GLU A 33 24.07 26.78 -25.81
CA GLU A 33 23.93 27.11 -24.38
C GLU A 33 23.67 25.86 -23.53
N LEU A 34 22.74 25.00 -23.94
CA LEU A 34 22.49 23.72 -23.29
C LEU A 34 23.73 22.81 -23.27
N ARG A 35 24.52 22.80 -24.35
CA ARG A 35 25.78 22.04 -24.39
C ARG A 35 26.83 22.61 -23.43
N LYS A 36 26.89 23.93 -23.24
CA LYS A 36 27.79 24.58 -22.28
C LYS A 36 27.37 24.28 -20.84
N GLU A 37 26.08 24.39 -20.54
CA GLU A 37 25.53 24.04 -19.22
C GLU A 37 25.77 22.56 -18.89
N ALA A 38 25.52 21.65 -19.82
CA ALA A 38 25.78 20.23 -19.62
C ALA A 38 27.27 19.94 -19.36
N ARG A 39 28.19 20.65 -20.04
CA ARG A 39 29.63 20.55 -19.77
C ARG A 39 30.00 21.11 -18.40
N GLN A 40 29.38 22.21 -17.98
CA GLN A 40 29.61 22.82 -16.67
C GLN A 40 29.11 21.92 -15.54
N LEU A 41 27.87 21.42 -15.64
CA LEU A 41 27.29 20.44 -14.73
C LEU A 41 28.16 19.18 -14.60
N LYS A 42 28.71 18.68 -15.72
CA LYS A 42 29.63 17.54 -15.70
C LYS A 42 30.90 17.84 -14.91
N LYS A 43 31.49 19.03 -15.07
CA LYS A 43 32.67 19.47 -14.29
C LYS A 43 32.33 19.62 -12.81
N ASP A 44 31.19 20.22 -12.48
CA ASP A 44 30.76 20.44 -11.11
C ASP A 44 30.48 19.10 -10.40
N LEU A 45 29.82 18.15 -11.07
CA LEU A 45 29.59 16.80 -10.53
C LEU A 45 30.91 16.05 -10.31
N GLN A 46 31.88 16.17 -11.23
CA GLN A 46 33.20 15.59 -11.05
C GLN A 46 33.95 16.24 -9.89
N ALA A 47 33.91 17.57 -9.76
CA ALA A 47 34.53 18.28 -8.64
C ALA A 47 33.87 17.93 -7.29
N ILE A 48 32.55 17.76 -7.25
CA ILE A 48 31.84 17.31 -6.05
C ILE A 48 32.23 15.86 -5.72
N LYS A 49 32.37 14.99 -6.72
CA LYS A 49 32.83 13.60 -6.52
C LYS A 49 34.25 13.58 -5.95
N GLN A 50 35.19 14.33 -6.54
CA GLN A 50 36.56 14.44 -6.05
C GLN A 50 36.59 15.02 -4.62
N ARG A 51 35.84 16.09 -4.32
CA ARG A 51 35.76 16.64 -2.95
C ARG A 51 35.14 15.68 -1.94
N LYS A 52 34.24 14.78 -2.35
CA LYS A 52 33.71 13.73 -1.48
C LYS A 52 34.74 12.63 -1.27
N GLU A 53 35.43 12.23 -2.34
CA GLU A 53 36.48 11.20 -2.30
C GLU A 53 37.71 11.67 -1.49
N ASP A 54 38.08 12.96 -1.58
CA ASP A 54 39.11 13.60 -0.74
C ASP A 54 38.66 13.79 0.73
N ARG A 55 37.35 13.93 1.00
CA ARG A 55 36.81 13.93 2.37
C ARG A 55 36.75 12.54 2.99
N ASP A 56 36.49 11.53 2.17
CA ASP A 56 36.39 10.13 2.57
C ASP A 56 37.77 9.44 2.59
N ASN A 57 38.80 10.04 1.98
CA ASN A 57 40.18 9.57 2.00
C ASN A 57 41.15 10.73 2.30
N PRO A 58 41.26 11.18 3.56
CA PRO A 58 42.26 12.18 3.93
C PRO A 58 43.65 11.58 3.68
N LYS A 59 44.41 12.14 2.73
CA LYS A 59 45.87 12.01 2.77
C LYS A 59 46.30 12.53 4.13
N GLU A 60 46.90 11.65 4.93
CA GLU A 60 47.56 11.98 6.19
C GLU A 60 48.47 13.21 5.99
N GLN A 61 47.98 14.36 6.43
CA GLN A 61 48.84 15.46 6.83
C GLN A 61 48.98 15.36 8.36
N PRO A 62 50.20 15.39 8.90
CA PRO A 62 50.39 15.41 10.34
C PRO A 62 50.10 16.83 10.82
N GLU A 63 48.90 17.07 11.33
CA GLU A 63 48.63 18.22 12.20
C GLU A 63 48.64 17.73 13.65
N ASP A 64 49.85 17.53 14.17
CA ASP A 64 50.10 17.66 15.60
C ASP A 64 50.08 19.15 15.93
N GLN A 65 48.94 19.65 16.44
CA GLN A 65 48.90 20.83 17.28
C GLN A 65 48.10 20.55 18.55
N PRO A 66 48.75 20.47 19.71
CA PRO A 66 48.08 20.27 20.98
C PRO A 66 47.56 21.60 21.50
N GLY A 67 46.24 21.69 21.69
CA GLY A 67 45.63 22.63 22.62
C GLY A 67 44.89 23.81 21.99
N ASP A 68 43.57 23.67 21.85
CA ASP A 68 42.67 24.76 22.21
C ASP A 68 41.40 24.18 22.84
N GLN A 69 41.35 24.18 24.18
CA GLN A 69 40.14 23.92 24.94
C GLN A 69 39.26 25.17 24.92
N ASN A 70 38.71 25.48 23.75
CA ASN A 70 37.62 26.43 23.66
C ASN A 70 36.30 25.68 23.96
N PRO A 71 35.38 26.18 24.81
CA PRO A 71 34.09 25.53 25.09
C PRO A 71 33.22 25.37 23.84
N ALA A 72 33.51 26.12 22.77
CA ALA A 72 32.92 25.93 21.45
C ALA A 72 33.36 24.60 20.78
N SER A 73 34.58 24.12 21.04
CA SER A 73 35.12 22.87 20.47
C SER A 73 34.44 21.64 21.08
N GLY A 74 34.17 21.64 22.39
CA GLY A 74 33.43 20.57 23.06
C GLY A 74 31.99 20.43 22.57
N ALA A 75 31.25 21.54 22.50
CA ALA A 75 29.88 21.54 21.99
C ALA A 75 29.80 21.13 20.50
N VAL A 76 30.79 21.53 19.70
CA VAL A 76 30.89 21.12 18.28
C VAL A 76 31.24 19.64 18.15
N ALA A 77 32.12 19.11 18.99
CA ALA A 77 32.44 17.68 19.04
C ALA A 77 31.20 16.83 19.42
N GLU A 78 30.48 17.24 20.47
CA GLU A 78 29.22 16.59 20.89
C GLU A 78 28.14 16.66 19.79
N TYR A 79 28.06 17.77 19.06
CA TYR A 79 27.17 17.90 17.91
C TYR A 79 27.56 16.94 16.78
N HIS A 80 28.85 16.80 16.47
CA HIS A 80 29.31 15.84 15.46
C HIS A 80 29.02 14.39 15.88
N ASP A 81 29.24 14.04 17.14
CA ASP A 81 28.99 12.70 17.67
C ASP A 81 27.50 12.37 17.71
N SER A 82 26.66 13.29 18.18
CA SER A 82 25.21 13.12 18.13
C SER A 82 24.71 12.99 16.69
N ARG A 83 25.20 13.82 15.77
CA ARG A 83 24.85 13.73 14.34
C ARG A 83 25.24 12.37 13.74
N LYS A 84 26.43 11.85 14.04
CA LYS A 84 26.87 10.53 13.58
C LYS A 84 25.95 9.42 14.10
N LYS A 85 25.67 9.42 15.41
CA LYS A 85 24.75 8.46 16.05
C LYS A 85 23.38 8.44 15.36
N TYR A 86 22.79 9.62 15.11
CA TYR A 86 21.47 9.70 14.48
C TYR A 86 21.49 9.42 12.97
N GLU A 87 22.58 9.73 12.26
CA GLU A 87 22.77 9.38 10.85
C GLU A 87 22.79 7.86 10.65
N ASP A 88 23.45 7.11 11.54
CA ASP A 88 23.51 5.65 11.44
C ASP A 88 22.16 5.00 11.74
N VAL A 89 21.45 5.50 12.75
CA VAL A 89 20.06 5.09 13.05
C VAL A 89 19.12 5.45 11.89
N ARG A 90 19.31 6.60 11.24
CA ARG A 90 18.59 6.99 10.01
C ARG A 90 18.83 5.94 8.93
N LYS A 91 20.08 5.65 8.59
CA LYS A 91 20.45 4.74 7.50
C LYS A 91 19.88 3.34 7.72
N GLN A 92 19.81 2.87 8.96
CA GLN A 92 19.15 1.61 9.31
C GLN A 92 17.63 1.64 9.10
N LYS A 93 16.96 2.77 9.41
CA LYS A 93 15.49 2.92 9.30
C LYS A 93 14.99 3.36 7.91
N LEU A 94 15.86 3.88 7.04
CA LEU A 94 15.48 4.51 5.76
C LEU A 94 15.31 3.54 4.58
N LYS A 95 15.58 2.23 4.73
CA LYS A 95 15.31 1.27 3.66
C LYS A 95 13.78 1.00 3.57
N LYS A 96 13.08 1.95 2.94
CA LYS A 96 11.64 1.87 2.62
C LYS A 96 11.33 0.51 2.00
N GLY A 97 10.37 -0.21 2.58
CA GLY A 97 9.96 -1.55 2.15
C GLY A 97 10.55 -2.68 3.00
N THR A 98 11.86 -2.92 2.89
CA THR A 98 12.52 -4.08 3.54
C THR A 98 12.56 -3.99 5.07
N THR A 99 12.72 -2.80 5.66
CA THR A 99 12.74 -2.65 7.12
C THR A 99 11.38 -3.00 7.75
N ARG A 100 10.26 -2.71 7.05
CA ARG A 100 8.91 -3.05 7.54
C ARG A 100 8.69 -4.56 7.52
N GLU A 101 9.06 -5.22 6.43
CA GLU A 101 8.93 -6.68 6.30
C GLU A 101 9.77 -7.40 7.36
N GLN A 102 11.04 -7.00 7.52
CA GLN A 102 11.91 -7.55 8.57
C GLN A 102 11.33 -7.35 9.97
N GLN A 103 10.76 -6.18 10.25
CA GLN A 103 10.08 -5.93 11.50
C GLN A 103 8.85 -6.85 11.69
N THR A 104 8.03 -7.04 10.65
CA THR A 104 6.86 -7.92 10.71
C THR A 104 7.25 -9.40 10.84
N LEU A 105 8.31 -9.85 10.18
CA LEU A 105 8.85 -11.21 10.32
C LEU A 105 9.38 -11.42 11.74
N ALA A 106 10.11 -10.46 12.31
CA ALA A 106 10.57 -10.56 13.69
C ALA A 106 9.39 -10.63 14.70
N LEU A 107 8.29 -9.91 14.45
CA LEU A 107 7.06 -10.01 15.25
C LEU A 107 6.38 -11.38 15.08
N LEU A 108 6.34 -11.90 13.86
CA LEU A 108 5.78 -13.21 13.53
C LEU A 108 6.57 -14.34 14.18
N ASP A 109 7.91 -14.27 14.17
CA ASP A 109 8.77 -15.28 14.80
C ASP A 109 8.56 -15.33 16.32
N ARG A 110 8.42 -14.17 16.98
CA ARG A 110 8.05 -14.08 18.40
C ARG A 110 6.67 -14.68 18.69
N PHE A 111 5.72 -14.52 17.77
CA PHE A 111 4.41 -15.10 17.91
C PHE A 111 4.45 -16.63 17.76
N LYS A 112 5.19 -17.15 16.77
CA LYS A 112 5.38 -18.59 16.56
C LYS A 112 6.05 -19.26 17.76
N THR A 113 7.07 -18.65 18.34
CA THR A 113 7.72 -19.20 19.55
C THR A 113 6.75 -19.22 20.74
N LYS A 114 5.96 -18.16 20.92
CA LYS A 114 4.92 -18.10 21.95
C LYS A 114 3.84 -19.18 21.76
N LEU A 115 3.36 -19.39 20.53
CA LEU A 115 2.40 -20.45 20.21
C LEU A 115 2.98 -21.83 20.45
N SER A 116 4.21 -22.08 20.01
CA SER A 116 4.85 -23.40 20.16
C SER A 116 5.03 -23.76 21.63
N SER A 117 5.44 -22.80 22.47
CA SER A 117 5.49 -22.98 23.93
C SER A 117 4.13 -23.32 24.49
N ALA A 118 3.09 -22.57 24.12
CA ALA A 118 1.73 -22.82 24.62
C ALA A 118 1.24 -24.24 24.25
N ILE A 119 1.55 -24.72 23.05
CA ILE A 119 1.20 -26.08 22.60
C ILE A 119 1.98 -27.15 23.36
N THR A 120 3.28 -26.96 23.63
CA THR A 120 4.08 -27.95 24.37
C THR A 120 3.74 -28.01 25.86
N ASP A 121 3.35 -26.87 26.42
CA ASP A 121 3.02 -26.75 27.85
C ASP A 121 1.63 -27.32 28.17
N THR A 122 0.75 -27.47 27.16
CA THR A 122 -0.55 -28.14 27.34
C THR A 122 -0.42 -29.65 27.12
N PRO A 123 -0.78 -30.50 28.10
CA PRO A 123 -0.77 -31.95 27.93
C PRO A 123 -1.70 -32.42 26.80
N GLU A 124 -1.26 -33.44 26.05
CA GLU A 124 -1.94 -34.04 24.89
C GLU A 124 -3.12 -34.97 25.30
N GLU A 125 -3.74 -34.77 26.47
CA GLU A 125 -4.91 -35.56 26.87
C GLU A 125 -6.21 -34.94 26.37
N PRO A 126 -7.13 -35.75 25.82
CA PRO A 126 -8.36 -35.25 25.24
C PRO A 126 -9.36 -34.92 26.35
N GLU A 127 -9.95 -33.73 26.25
CA GLU A 127 -11.28 -33.44 26.77
C GLU A 127 -11.49 -33.58 28.29
N GLU A 128 -10.70 -32.88 29.10
CA GLU A 128 -11.19 -32.52 30.44
C GLU A 128 -11.04 -31.02 30.67
N GLU A 129 -12.19 -30.33 30.51
CA GLU A 129 -12.63 -29.18 31.31
C GLU A 129 -11.47 -28.35 31.90
N LEU A 130 -10.65 -27.76 31.03
CA LEU A 130 -9.62 -26.80 31.45
C LEU A 130 -10.36 -25.61 32.04
N GLY A 131 -10.32 -25.54 33.37
CA GLY A 131 -11.01 -24.55 34.19
C GLY A 131 -10.86 -23.14 33.63
N GLU A 132 -11.89 -22.32 33.89
CA GLU A 132 -12.14 -20.97 33.36
C GLU A 132 -11.01 -19.94 33.60
N ASP A 133 -9.84 -20.35 34.08
CA ASP A 133 -8.85 -19.49 34.74
C ASP A 133 -7.61 -19.13 33.89
N GLU A 134 -7.46 -19.64 32.66
CA GLU A 134 -6.40 -19.17 31.75
C GLU A 134 -6.92 -18.74 30.36
N ASP A 135 -6.93 -17.41 30.15
CA ASP A 135 -7.21 -16.69 28.87
C ASP A 135 -6.34 -17.11 27.67
N LYS A 136 -5.49 -18.13 27.82
CA LYS A 136 -4.50 -18.60 26.85
C LYS A 136 -4.89 -19.93 26.18
N GLY A 137 -5.96 -20.59 26.62
CA GLY A 137 -6.40 -21.87 26.06
C GLY A 137 -6.64 -21.85 24.54
N TRP A 138 -7.00 -20.70 23.97
CA TRP A 138 -7.19 -20.55 22.51
C TRP A 138 -5.89 -20.70 21.70
N MET A 139 -4.71 -20.55 22.31
CA MET A 139 -3.42 -20.68 21.62
C MET A 139 -3.03 -22.14 21.36
N SER A 140 -3.54 -23.10 22.14
CA SER A 140 -3.32 -24.54 21.95
C SER A 140 -4.53 -25.25 21.34
N HIS A 141 -5.72 -24.65 21.44
CA HIS A 141 -6.95 -25.25 20.92
C HIS A 141 -6.92 -25.42 19.38
N VAL A 142 -7.31 -26.62 18.92
CA VAL A 142 -7.50 -26.92 17.51
C VAL A 142 -8.97 -26.78 17.15
N LEU A 143 -9.26 -25.95 16.13
CA LEU A 143 -10.62 -25.74 15.66
C LEU A 143 -11.19 -27.01 15.02
N GLN A 144 -12.11 -27.66 15.73
CA GLN A 144 -12.85 -28.82 15.25
C GLN A 144 -14.32 -28.44 15.11
N PHE A 145 -14.92 -28.80 13.98
CA PHE A 145 -16.36 -28.69 13.78
C PHE A 145 -16.92 -30.09 13.63
N ASP A 146 -18.01 -30.38 14.34
CA ASP A 146 -18.89 -31.46 13.94
C ASP A 146 -19.44 -31.12 12.56
N GLU A 147 -19.47 -32.09 11.65
CA GLU A 147 -20.03 -31.94 10.30
C GLU A 147 -21.56 -31.76 10.37
N GLN A 148 -22.00 -30.64 10.94
CA GLN A 148 -23.36 -30.18 10.87
C GLN A 148 -23.52 -29.59 9.48
N SER A 149 -24.01 -30.39 8.55
CA SER A 149 -24.38 -29.99 7.19
C SER A 149 -25.56 -28.99 7.15
N ARG A 150 -25.75 -28.19 8.20
CA ARG A 150 -26.64 -27.04 8.18
C ARG A 150 -26.00 -26.05 7.24
N LYS A 151 -26.51 -26.01 6.01
CA LYS A 151 -26.20 -24.98 5.05
C LYS A 151 -26.33 -23.66 5.79
N VAL A 152 -25.21 -22.95 5.95
CA VAL A 152 -25.24 -21.55 6.35
C VAL A 152 -26.30 -20.89 5.47
N LYS A 153 -27.20 -20.13 6.08
CA LYS A 153 -28.28 -19.48 5.32
C LYS A 153 -27.62 -18.59 4.27
N ASP A 154 -27.65 -19.04 3.02
CA ASP A 154 -27.09 -18.29 1.91
C ASP A 154 -27.83 -16.97 1.85
N ALA A 155 -27.10 -15.85 1.88
CA ALA A 155 -27.70 -14.52 1.81
C ALA A 155 -28.52 -14.29 0.53
N ALA A 156 -28.35 -15.15 -0.49
CA ALA A 156 -29.12 -15.14 -1.73
C ALA A 156 -30.43 -15.93 -1.67
N ILE A 157 -30.63 -16.79 -0.66
CA ILE A 157 -31.87 -17.56 -0.50
C ILE A 157 -32.87 -16.72 0.31
N GLN A 158 -34.09 -16.60 -0.23
CA GLN A 158 -35.17 -15.93 0.48
C GLN A 158 -35.64 -16.79 1.65
N ASP A 159 -35.50 -16.26 2.86
CA ASP A 159 -35.84 -16.88 4.14
C ASP A 159 -37.06 -16.21 4.80
N GLU A 160 -37.46 -16.72 5.97
CA GLU A 160 -38.61 -16.25 6.76
C GLU A 160 -38.55 -14.75 7.11
N ASP A 161 -37.34 -14.18 7.19
CA ASP A 161 -37.09 -12.76 7.49
C ASP A 161 -36.80 -11.90 6.24
N THR A 162 -36.93 -12.46 5.02
CA THR A 162 -36.69 -11.68 3.78
C THR A 162 -37.70 -10.56 3.57
N PHE A 163 -38.90 -10.71 4.13
CA PHE A 163 -39.97 -9.73 3.99
C PHE A 163 -40.50 -9.37 5.38
N GLU A 164 -40.63 -8.07 5.65
CA GLU A 164 -41.20 -7.57 6.90
C GLU A 164 -42.62 -8.11 7.12
N ILE A 165 -43.07 -8.18 8.37
CA ILE A 165 -44.39 -8.73 8.73
C ILE A 165 -45.57 -8.00 8.06
N TYR A 166 -45.37 -6.75 7.63
CA TYR A 166 -46.37 -5.95 6.91
C TYR A 166 -46.21 -6.01 5.39
N ASP A 167 -45.15 -6.62 4.87
CA ASP A 167 -44.96 -6.76 3.43
C ASP A 167 -46.01 -7.74 2.87
N PRO A 168 -46.75 -7.40 1.80
CA PRO A 168 -47.69 -8.32 1.18
C PRO A 168 -47.03 -9.65 0.76
N ARG A 169 -45.76 -9.65 0.36
CA ARG A 169 -45.00 -10.85 -0.06
C ARG A 169 -44.60 -11.74 1.11
N ASN A 170 -44.76 -11.29 2.35
CA ASN A 170 -44.52 -12.10 3.53
C ASN A 170 -45.35 -13.42 3.46
N PRO A 171 -44.73 -14.59 3.70
CA PRO A 171 -45.41 -15.88 3.68
C PRO A 171 -46.70 -15.93 4.52
N VAL A 172 -46.73 -15.23 5.66
CA VAL A 172 -47.91 -15.11 6.53
C VAL A 172 -49.03 -14.35 5.82
N ASN A 173 -48.72 -13.19 5.24
CA ASN A 173 -49.69 -12.37 4.50
C ASN A 173 -50.17 -13.07 3.22
N LYS A 174 -49.32 -13.87 2.58
CA LYS A 174 -49.70 -14.69 1.43
C LYS A 174 -50.76 -15.74 1.82
N ARG A 175 -50.54 -16.49 2.91
CA ARG A 175 -51.50 -17.49 3.41
C ARG A 175 -52.88 -16.88 3.69
N ARG A 176 -52.92 -15.81 4.49
CA ARG A 176 -54.15 -15.11 4.84
C ARG A 176 -54.93 -14.62 3.61
N ARG A 177 -54.23 -14.10 2.60
CA ARG A 177 -54.85 -13.62 1.35
C ARG A 177 -55.43 -14.75 0.50
N GLU A 178 -54.70 -15.85 0.32
CA GLU A 178 -55.16 -16.98 -0.49
C GLU A 178 -56.34 -17.72 0.16
N GLU A 179 -56.34 -17.88 1.48
CA GLU A 179 -57.47 -18.45 2.22
C GLU A 179 -58.73 -17.59 2.08
N SER A 180 -58.60 -16.27 2.24
CA SER A 180 -59.71 -15.32 2.05
C SER A 180 -60.28 -15.39 0.62
N LYS A 181 -59.41 -15.46 -0.39
CA LYS A 181 -59.83 -15.64 -1.80
C LYS A 181 -60.54 -16.97 -2.02
N LYS A 182 -60.03 -18.05 -1.43
CA LYS A 182 -60.62 -19.39 -1.53
C LYS A 182 -62.03 -19.40 -0.93
N LEU A 183 -62.18 -18.82 0.27
CA LEU A 183 -63.48 -18.70 0.94
C LEU A 183 -64.48 -17.86 0.12
N MET A 184 -64.03 -16.73 -0.45
CA MET A 184 -64.86 -15.89 -1.30
C MET A 184 -65.28 -16.60 -2.60
N LYS A 185 -64.38 -17.39 -3.20
CA LYS A 185 -64.67 -18.18 -4.40
C LYS A 185 -65.68 -19.30 -4.11
N GLU A 186 -65.53 -19.98 -2.98
CA GLU A 186 -66.46 -21.03 -2.53
C GLU A 186 -67.85 -20.46 -2.22
N LYS A 187 -67.92 -19.31 -1.54
CA LYS A 187 -69.19 -18.60 -1.31
C LYS A 187 -69.86 -18.18 -2.61
N LYS A 188 -69.09 -17.67 -3.59
CA LYS A 188 -69.61 -17.29 -4.91
C LYS A 188 -70.08 -18.50 -5.74
N ALA A 189 -69.45 -19.66 -5.59
CA ALA A 189 -69.87 -20.88 -6.28
C ALA A 189 -71.11 -21.54 -5.65
N ARG A 190 -71.45 -21.18 -4.41
CA ARG A 190 -72.62 -21.67 -3.68
C ARG A 190 -73.88 -20.81 -3.89
N ILE A 191 -73.73 -19.64 -4.52
CA ILE A 191 -74.81 -18.72 -4.91
C ILE A 191 -75.11 -18.96 -6.38
#